data_AF-A0A3B9CR55-F1
#
_entry.id   AF-A0A3B9CR55-F1
#
_cell.length_a   1.000
_cell.length_b   1.000
_cell.length_c   1.000
_cell.angle_alpha   90.00
_cell.angle_beta   90.00
_cell.angle_gamma   90.00
#
_symmetry.space_group_name_H-M   'P 1'
#
loop_
_entity.id
_entity.type
_entity.pdbx_description
1 polymer ?
#
loop_
_entity_poly.entity_id
_entity_poly.type
_entity_poly.pdbx_seq_one_letter_code
_entity_poly.pdbx_strand_id
1 'polypeptide(L)'
;HRPSRLGRALFRLISVQYMRHDTEADRRQGMSRRLELASAAFWFTLGAGTVPSLSTSSSAETAFPLEAPLKDVKFSQLEGEFGGRGGKFDELFARYFRVKIQGLHFCGPANFQTSLVDGFRSLALMYPVVLWLARIRCAGRRDNRLQLADVQASLAVADHNFAYSPALGSAGAVKRVAMLSRMKQLTALVGWYSL
;
A
#
# COMPACT_ATOMS: atom_id res chain seq x y z
N HIS A 1 -9.69 17.29 -0.08
CA HIS A 1 -10.39 16.79 -1.28
C HIS A 1 -10.58 15.28 -1.18
N ARG A 2 -11.77 14.75 -1.48
CA ARG A 2 -12.00 13.30 -1.54
C ARG A 2 -11.57 12.75 -2.91
N PRO A 3 -10.88 11.60 -2.98
CA PRO A 3 -10.52 10.96 -4.24
C PRO A 3 -11.77 10.47 -4.99
N SER A 4 -11.70 10.49 -6.31
CA SER A 4 -12.78 9.98 -7.17
C SER A 4 -12.95 8.47 -7.00
N ARG A 5 -14.11 7.92 -7.41
CA ARG A 5 -14.36 6.46 -7.36
C ARG A 5 -13.29 5.68 -8.15
N LEU A 6 -12.98 6.14 -9.36
CA LEU A 6 -11.93 5.56 -10.19
C LEU A 6 -10.55 5.70 -9.54
N GLY A 7 -10.24 6.86 -8.94
CA GLY A 7 -8.99 7.07 -8.22
C GLY A 7 -8.81 6.09 -7.05
N ARG A 8 -9.87 5.84 -6.28
CA ARG A 8 -9.86 4.83 -5.21
C ARG A 8 -9.68 3.40 -5.73
N ALA A 9 -10.36 3.03 -6.82
CA ALA A 9 -10.20 1.70 -7.41
C ALA A 9 -8.75 1.46 -7.87
N LEU A 10 -8.17 2.42 -8.60
CA LEU A 10 -6.76 2.35 -9.04
C LEU A 10 -5.79 2.32 -7.85
N PHE A 11 -6.07 3.11 -6.81
CA PHE A 11 -5.26 3.14 -5.60
C PHE A 11 -5.30 1.81 -4.83
N ARG A 12 -6.47 1.18 -4.67
CA ARG A 12 -6.58 -0.14 -4.02
C ARG A 12 -5.81 -1.20 -4.79
N LEU A 13 -5.92 -1.22 -6.12
CA LEU A 13 -5.15 -2.12 -6.98
C LEU A 13 -3.63 -1.96 -6.80
N ILE A 14 -3.15 -0.72 -6.67
CA ILE A 14 -1.73 -0.45 -6.38
C ILE A 14 -1.37 -0.90 -4.96
N SER A 15 -2.21 -0.60 -3.97
CA SER A 15 -1.94 -0.94 -2.57
C SER A 15 -1.84 -2.45 -2.35
N VAL A 16 -2.63 -3.25 -3.07
CA VAL A 16 -2.50 -4.72 -3.08
C VAL A 16 -1.13 -5.17 -3.56
N GLN A 17 -0.53 -4.49 -4.53
CA GLN A 17 0.79 -4.84 -5.04
C GLN A 17 1.87 -4.56 -3.99
N TYR A 18 1.66 -3.56 -3.12
CA TYR A 18 2.50 -3.32 -1.95
C TYR A 18 2.29 -4.33 -0.82
N MET A 19 1.15 -5.03 -0.77
CA MET A 19 0.92 -6.14 0.17
C MET A 19 1.46 -7.48 -0.35
N ARG A 20 1.69 -7.61 -1.66
CA ARG A 20 2.16 -8.86 -2.25
C ARG A 20 3.59 -9.13 -1.84
N HIS A 21 3.79 -10.21 -1.11
CA HIS A 21 5.10 -10.78 -0.84
C HIS A 21 5.39 -11.83 -1.93
N ASP A 22 5.89 -11.38 -3.08
CA ASP A 22 6.40 -12.31 -4.09
C ASP A 22 7.80 -12.79 -3.65
N THR A 23 7.86 -13.65 -2.63
CA THR A 23 9.09 -14.38 -2.31
C THR A 23 9.35 -15.35 -3.47
N GLU A 24 10.60 -15.53 -3.92
CA GLU A 24 10.93 -16.39 -5.08
C GLU A 24 10.36 -17.83 -5.00
N ALA A 25 9.99 -18.29 -3.80
CA ALA A 25 9.24 -19.52 -3.56
C ALA A 25 7.85 -19.57 -4.26
N ASP A 26 7.17 -18.44 -4.43
CA ASP A 26 5.85 -18.36 -5.07
C ASP A 26 5.91 -18.49 -6.59
N ARG A 27 7.06 -18.21 -7.20
CA ARG A 27 7.26 -18.32 -8.65
C ARG A 27 7.15 -19.77 -9.15
N ARG A 28 7.28 -20.75 -8.24
CA ARG A 28 7.10 -22.19 -8.48
C ARG A 28 5.66 -22.67 -8.32
N GLN A 29 4.72 -21.84 -7.88
CA GLN A 29 3.33 -22.24 -7.69
C GLN A 29 2.47 -21.87 -8.92
N GLY A 30 1.72 -22.87 -9.42
CA GLY A 30 1.09 -22.87 -10.74
C GLY A 30 -0.10 -21.91 -10.96
N MET A 31 -0.90 -22.19 -11.99
CA MET A 31 -2.03 -21.37 -12.44
C MET A 31 -3.08 -21.06 -11.37
N SER A 32 -3.26 -21.92 -10.37
CA SER A 32 -4.25 -21.75 -9.30
C SER A 32 -4.00 -20.49 -8.45
N ARG A 33 -2.75 -20.24 -8.04
CA ARG A 33 -2.39 -19.06 -7.25
C ARG A 33 -2.46 -17.76 -8.05
N ARG A 34 -2.24 -17.83 -9.37
CA ARG A 34 -2.46 -16.69 -10.27
C ARG A 34 -3.94 -16.31 -10.37
N LEU A 35 -4.83 -17.30 -10.40
CA LEU A 35 -6.28 -17.09 -10.38
C LEU A 35 -6.74 -16.52 -9.03
N GLU A 36 -6.17 -16.97 -7.92
CA GLU A 36 -6.42 -16.41 -6.59
C GLU A 36 -5.97 -14.95 -6.48
N LEU A 37 -4.79 -14.61 -7.00
CA LEU A 37 -4.30 -13.23 -7.04
C LEU A 37 -5.16 -12.35 -7.96
N ALA A 38 -5.63 -12.88 -9.09
CA ALA A 38 -6.52 -12.18 -10.00
C ALA A 38 -7.91 -11.95 -9.37
N SER A 39 -8.45 -12.94 -8.66
CA SER A 39 -9.72 -12.81 -7.96
C SER A 39 -9.61 -11.83 -6.79
N ALA A 40 -8.51 -11.85 -6.02
CA ALA A 40 -8.24 -10.85 -5.01
C ALA A 40 -8.20 -9.45 -5.63
N ALA A 41 -7.42 -9.24 -6.71
CA ALA A 41 -7.36 -7.96 -7.40
C ALA A 41 -8.73 -7.48 -7.89
N PHE A 42 -9.60 -8.39 -8.33
CA PHE A 42 -10.98 -8.09 -8.71
C PHE A 42 -11.81 -7.58 -7.53
N TRP A 43 -11.76 -8.25 -6.37
CA TRP A 43 -12.45 -7.81 -5.14
C TRP A 43 -11.94 -6.45 -4.63
N PHE A 44 -10.63 -6.21 -4.69
CA PHE A 44 -10.04 -4.91 -4.35
C PHE A 44 -10.46 -3.79 -5.31
N THR A 45 -10.63 -4.10 -6.60
CA THR A 45 -11.13 -3.14 -7.61
C THR A 45 -12.57 -2.74 -7.32
N LEU A 46 -13.43 -3.73 -7.05
CA LEU A 46 -14.82 -3.50 -6.67
C LEU A 46 -14.93 -2.79 -5.32
N GLY A 47 -14.02 -3.07 -4.38
CA GLY A 47 -14.07 -2.56 -3.02
C GLY A 47 -15.35 -2.95 -2.29
N ALA A 48 -15.90 -4.11 -2.62
CA ALA A 48 -17.10 -4.67 -2.03
C ALA A 48 -16.73 -5.93 -1.24
N GLY A 49 -17.41 -6.13 -0.10
CA GLY A 49 -17.18 -7.28 0.78
C GLY A 49 -16.00 -7.10 1.73
N THR A 50 -15.42 -8.24 2.12
CA THR A 50 -14.30 -8.34 3.05
C THR A 50 -12.98 -8.18 2.29
N VAL A 51 -12.02 -7.50 2.91
CA VAL A 51 -10.65 -7.39 2.44
C VAL A 51 -10.05 -8.80 2.44
N PRO A 52 -9.63 -9.33 1.27
CA PRO A 52 -8.97 -10.62 1.21
C PRO A 52 -7.73 -10.64 2.12
N SER A 53 -7.65 -11.63 3.00
CA SER A 53 -6.46 -11.89 3.81
C SER A 53 -5.39 -12.46 2.90
N LEU A 54 -4.48 -11.62 2.40
CA LEU A 54 -3.29 -12.09 1.70
C LEU A 54 -2.35 -12.68 2.76
N SER A 55 -2.44 -13.99 3.00
CA SER A 55 -1.57 -14.69 3.95
C SER A 55 -0.13 -14.45 3.55
N THR A 56 0.63 -13.74 4.38
CA THR A 56 2.02 -13.42 4.07
C THR A 56 2.87 -13.56 5.31
N SER A 57 3.49 -14.74 5.43
CA SER A 57 4.63 -15.01 6.31
C SER A 57 5.74 -13.99 6.04
N SER A 58 5.66 -12.84 6.70
CA SER A 58 6.61 -11.75 6.54
C SER A 58 7.36 -11.56 7.86
N SER A 59 8.63 -11.17 7.78
CA SER A 59 9.39 -10.73 8.95
C SER A 59 8.71 -9.55 9.66
N ALA A 60 7.87 -8.81 8.95
CA ALA A 60 7.03 -7.75 9.49
C ALA A 60 5.87 -8.29 10.34
N GLU A 61 5.26 -9.44 10.00
CA GLU A 61 4.31 -10.12 10.89
C GLU A 61 5.00 -10.65 12.15
N THR A 62 6.25 -11.11 12.05
CA THR A 62 7.02 -11.51 13.23
C THR A 62 7.39 -10.32 14.13
N ALA A 63 7.79 -9.19 13.54
CA ALA A 63 8.12 -7.98 14.28
C ALA A 63 6.87 -7.20 14.77
N PHE A 64 5.75 -7.34 14.08
CA PHE A 64 4.48 -6.68 14.36
C PHE A 64 3.31 -7.67 14.19
N PRO A 65 3.13 -8.61 15.13
CA PRO A 65 2.06 -9.60 15.05
C PRO A 65 0.69 -8.90 15.05
N LEU A 66 -0.23 -9.46 14.26
CA LEU A 66 -1.64 -9.10 14.32
C LEU A 66 -2.28 -9.86 15.47
N GLU A 67 -2.97 -9.15 16.37
CA GLU A 67 -3.70 -9.76 17.49
C GLU A 67 -4.87 -10.64 17.02
N ALA A 68 -5.42 -10.37 15.82
CA ALA A 68 -6.49 -11.13 15.23
C ALA A 68 -6.27 -11.31 13.71
N PRO A 69 -6.69 -12.47 13.14
CA PRO A 69 -6.64 -12.66 11.69
C PRO A 69 -7.54 -11.64 10.98
N LEU A 70 -7.07 -11.11 9.84
CA LEU A 70 -7.72 -10.06 9.05
C LEU A 70 -9.09 -10.47 8.43
N LYS A 71 -9.65 -11.63 8.82
CA LYS A 71 -10.71 -12.35 8.10
C LYS A 71 -12.07 -11.64 8.06
N ASP A 72 -12.24 -10.50 8.75
CA ASP A 72 -13.53 -9.80 8.88
C ASP A 72 -13.50 -8.30 8.55
N VAL A 73 -12.38 -7.77 8.05
CA VAL A 73 -12.28 -6.33 7.73
C VAL A 73 -13.05 -6.02 6.45
N LYS A 74 -14.06 -5.15 6.52
CA LYS A 74 -14.85 -4.74 5.33
C LYS A 74 -14.22 -3.54 4.64
N PHE A 75 -14.28 -3.48 3.30
CA PHE A 75 -13.81 -2.30 2.56
C PHE A 75 -14.49 -1.01 3.00
N SER A 76 -15.78 -1.06 3.34
CA SER A 76 -16.52 0.10 3.82
C SER A 76 -15.99 0.65 5.14
N GLN A 77 -15.43 -0.19 6.01
CA GLN A 77 -14.82 0.25 7.27
C GLN A 77 -13.56 1.09 6.99
N LEU A 78 -12.77 0.73 5.98
CA LEU A 78 -11.51 1.43 5.64
C LEU A 78 -11.71 2.81 5.03
N GLU A 79 -12.92 3.10 4.53
CA GLU A 79 -13.30 4.39 3.97
C GLU A 79 -13.76 5.39 5.05
N GLY A 80 -13.64 5.03 6.34
CA GLY A 80 -13.79 5.96 7.46
C GLY A 80 -12.54 6.80 7.74
N GLU A 81 -12.64 7.69 8.72
CA GLU A 81 -11.53 8.46 9.26
C GLU A 81 -10.87 7.66 10.39
N PHE A 82 -9.54 7.58 10.40
CA PHE A 82 -8.80 6.81 11.42
C PHE A 82 -7.75 7.63 12.18
N GLY A 83 -7.64 8.92 11.90
CA GLY A 83 -6.64 9.80 12.50
C GLY A 83 -5.24 9.54 11.96
N GLY A 84 -5.02 9.73 10.66
CA GLY A 84 -3.72 9.54 10.01
C GLY A 84 -2.69 10.66 10.23
N ARG A 85 -3.03 11.68 11.04
CA ARG A 85 -2.15 12.82 11.37
C ARG A 85 -1.79 12.80 12.85
N GLY A 86 -0.52 13.08 13.13
CA GLY A 86 -0.01 13.21 14.49
C GLY A 86 1.50 13.28 14.49
N GLY A 87 2.09 13.98 15.48
CA GLY A 87 3.52 14.27 15.49
C GLY A 87 4.42 13.03 15.34
N LYS A 88 4.03 11.89 15.94
CA LYS A 88 4.77 10.62 15.82
C LYS A 88 4.69 10.02 14.40
N PHE A 89 3.56 10.16 13.71
CA PHE A 89 3.41 9.68 12.34
C PHE A 89 4.18 10.58 11.37
N ASP A 90 4.06 11.89 11.56
CA ASP A 90 4.74 12.89 10.74
C ASP A 90 6.27 12.75 10.87
N GLU A 91 6.79 12.52 12.07
CA GLU A 91 8.22 12.25 12.31
C GLU A 91 8.69 10.96 11.61
N LEU A 92 7.90 9.87 11.69
CA LEU A 92 8.20 8.62 11.02
C LEU A 92 8.27 8.80 9.50
N PHE A 93 7.26 9.43 8.89
CA PHE A 93 7.25 9.69 7.45
C PHE A 93 8.33 10.68 7.02
N ALA A 94 8.61 11.72 7.81
CA ALA A 94 9.68 12.67 7.53
C ALA A 94 11.04 11.97 7.47
N ARG A 95 11.34 11.07 8.42
CA ARG A 95 12.55 10.24 8.37
C ARG A 95 12.57 9.35 7.13
N TYR A 96 11.48 8.63 6.88
CA TYR A 96 11.36 7.74 5.72
C TYR A 96 11.62 8.45 4.39
N PHE A 97 10.89 9.53 4.13
CA PHE A 97 11.02 10.29 2.89
C PHE A 97 12.39 10.93 2.76
N ARG A 98 12.97 11.45 3.85
CA ARG A 98 14.32 12.00 3.84
C ARG A 98 15.34 10.96 3.36
N VAL A 99 15.31 9.75 3.92
CA VAL A 99 16.23 8.67 3.53
C VAL A 99 16.05 8.30 2.05
N LYS A 100 14.80 8.11 1.59
CA LYS A 100 14.53 7.74 0.18
C LYS A 100 14.92 8.85 -0.79
N ILE A 101 14.70 10.12 -0.43
CA ILE A 101 15.04 11.27 -1.27
C ILE A 101 16.57 11.43 -1.35
N GLN A 102 17.26 11.42 -0.21
CA GLN A 102 18.72 11.57 -0.17
C GLN A 102 19.45 10.42 -0.87
N GLY A 103 18.95 9.20 -0.74
CA GLY A 103 19.51 8.02 -1.42
C GLY A 103 19.10 7.87 -2.88
N LEU A 104 18.17 8.70 -3.39
CA LEU A 104 17.59 8.57 -4.74
C LEU A 104 17.04 7.16 -5.06
N HIS A 105 16.70 6.36 -4.05
CA HIS A 105 16.22 4.97 -4.20
C HIS A 105 14.82 4.85 -4.85
N PHE A 106 14.28 5.96 -5.37
CA PHE A 106 13.00 6.02 -6.06
C PHE A 106 13.15 6.20 -7.57
N CYS A 107 14.36 6.35 -8.12
CA CYS A 107 14.57 6.50 -9.56
C CYS A 107 15.83 5.79 -10.06
N GLY A 108 15.99 5.70 -11.38
CA GLY A 108 17.16 5.10 -12.01
C GLY A 108 17.28 3.60 -11.74
N PRO A 109 18.51 3.04 -11.76
CA PRO A 109 18.74 1.61 -11.62
C PRO A 109 18.20 1.03 -10.31
N ALA A 110 18.17 1.83 -9.25
CA ALA A 110 17.66 1.43 -7.95
C ALA A 110 16.14 1.24 -7.93
N ASN A 111 15.39 1.74 -8.92
CA ASN A 111 13.94 1.60 -9.02
C ASN A 111 13.50 1.38 -10.48
N PHE A 112 13.82 0.21 -11.04
CA PHE A 112 13.35 -0.24 -12.36
C PHE A 112 13.63 0.74 -13.52
N GLN A 113 14.74 1.50 -13.46
CA GLN A 113 15.08 2.53 -14.45
C GLN A 113 14.00 3.63 -14.60
N THR A 114 13.22 3.86 -13.54
CA THR A 114 12.14 4.86 -13.56
C THR A 114 12.71 6.28 -13.61
N SER A 115 12.05 7.18 -14.34
CA SER A 115 12.37 8.61 -14.37
C SER A 115 12.29 9.24 -12.97
N LEU A 116 13.01 10.34 -12.74
CA LEU A 116 12.95 11.07 -11.46
C LEU A 116 11.50 11.44 -11.08
N VAL A 117 10.74 11.96 -12.04
CA VAL A 117 9.37 12.45 -11.81
C VAL A 117 8.40 11.30 -11.52
N ASP A 118 8.46 10.22 -12.29
CA ASP A 118 7.58 9.07 -12.08
C ASP A 118 7.94 8.30 -10.82
N GLY A 119 9.24 8.21 -10.53
CA GLY A 119 9.77 7.69 -9.29
C GLY A 119 9.25 8.47 -8.08
N PHE A 120 9.29 9.81 -8.16
CA PHE A 120 8.80 10.67 -7.08
C PHE A 120 7.29 10.53 -6.89
N ARG A 121 6.50 10.35 -7.96
CA ARG A 121 5.06 10.07 -7.87
C ARG A 121 4.79 8.73 -7.16
N SER A 122 5.56 7.70 -7.48
CA SER A 122 5.49 6.41 -6.79
C SER A 122 5.89 6.53 -5.32
N LEU A 123 6.94 7.31 -5.02
CA LEU A 123 7.35 7.61 -3.66
C LEU A 123 6.24 8.35 -2.90
N ALA A 124 5.63 9.37 -3.48
CA ALA A 124 4.53 10.12 -2.86
C ALA A 124 3.30 9.24 -2.55
N LEU A 125 3.06 8.17 -3.34
CA LEU A 125 2.01 7.19 -3.05
C LEU A 125 2.29 6.33 -1.81
N MET A 126 3.55 6.21 -1.36
CA MET A 126 3.88 5.47 -0.15
C MET A 126 3.12 5.98 1.07
N TYR A 127 2.93 7.29 1.19
CA TYR A 127 2.20 7.87 2.31
C TYR A 127 0.74 7.35 2.41
N PRO A 128 -0.13 7.55 1.40
CA PRO A 128 -1.49 7.03 1.47
C PRO A 128 -1.55 5.51 1.47
N VAL A 129 -0.64 4.81 0.77
CA VAL A 129 -0.59 3.33 0.79
C VAL A 129 -0.35 2.84 2.22
N VAL A 130 0.67 3.34 2.90
CA VAL A 130 1.01 2.93 4.26
C VAL A 130 -0.14 3.21 5.23
N LEU A 131 -0.76 4.39 5.14
CA LEU A 131 -1.92 4.70 5.99
C LEU A 131 -3.11 3.81 5.70
N TRP A 132 -3.38 3.48 4.44
CA TRP A 132 -4.46 2.57 4.09
C TRP A 132 -4.20 1.13 4.58
N LEU A 133 -2.97 0.65 4.49
CA LEU A 133 -2.56 -0.63 5.08
C LEU A 133 -2.67 -0.61 6.62
N ALA A 134 -2.33 0.52 7.25
CA ALA A 134 -2.43 0.66 8.70
C ALA A 134 -3.90 0.61 9.15
N ARG A 135 -4.82 1.17 8.34
CA ARG A 135 -6.27 1.07 8.59
C ARG A 135 -6.76 -0.37 8.54
N ILE A 136 -6.22 -1.21 7.64
CA ILE A 136 -6.54 -2.65 7.61
C ILE A 136 -6.15 -3.31 8.94
N ARG A 137 -4.96 -3.02 9.45
CA ARG A 137 -4.48 -3.56 10.73
C ARG A 137 -5.32 -3.07 11.92
N CYS A 138 -5.58 -1.77 11.98
CA CYS A 138 -6.41 -1.14 13.00
C CYS A 138 -7.84 -1.72 13.00
N ALA A 139 -8.47 -1.83 11.82
CA ALA A 139 -9.78 -2.44 11.67
C ALA A 139 -9.79 -3.94 12.06
N GLY A 140 -8.69 -4.65 11.82
CA GLY A 140 -8.49 -6.02 12.28
C GLY A 140 -8.52 -6.15 13.81
N ARG A 141 -8.02 -5.14 14.53
CA ARG A 141 -8.15 -4.99 15.99
C ARG A 141 -9.54 -4.51 16.45
N ARG A 142 -10.50 -4.36 15.53
CA ARG A 142 -11.83 -3.77 15.76
C ARG A 142 -11.77 -2.34 16.33
N ASP A 143 -10.72 -1.63 15.98
CA ASP A 143 -10.46 -0.25 16.36
C ASP A 143 -10.67 0.65 15.13
N ASN A 144 -10.84 1.95 15.36
CA ASN A 144 -10.95 2.97 14.33
C ASN A 144 -9.95 4.12 14.54
N ARG A 145 -8.95 3.94 15.41
CA ARG A 145 -7.89 4.92 15.64
C ARG A 145 -6.52 4.30 15.39
N LEU A 146 -5.77 4.88 14.43
CA LEU A 146 -4.43 4.41 14.13
C LEU A 146 -3.52 4.56 15.34
N GLN A 147 -2.75 3.51 15.60
CA GLN A 147 -1.63 3.54 16.52
C GLN A 147 -0.30 3.57 15.75
N LEU A 148 0.78 4.01 16.40
CA LEU A 148 2.09 4.07 15.76
C LEU A 148 2.55 2.69 15.28
N ALA A 149 2.26 1.64 16.03
CA ALA A 149 2.59 0.27 15.66
C ALA A 149 1.91 -0.17 14.35
N ASP A 150 0.65 0.26 14.10
CA ASP A 150 -0.05 -0.02 12.85
C ASP A 150 0.69 0.60 11.65
N VAL A 151 1.09 1.87 11.79
CA VAL A 151 1.79 2.63 10.74
C VAL A 151 3.21 2.10 10.51
N GLN A 152 3.93 1.76 11.57
CA GLN A 152 5.28 1.18 11.48
C GLN A 152 5.27 -0.17 10.77
N ALA A 153 4.35 -1.05 11.16
CA ALA A 153 4.19 -2.35 10.53
C ALA A 153 3.85 -2.23 9.05
N SER A 154 2.89 -1.35 8.73
CA SER A 154 2.48 -1.09 7.34
C SER A 154 3.58 -0.44 6.50
N LEU A 155 4.39 0.43 7.09
CA LEU A 155 5.56 1.01 6.43
C LEU A 155 6.60 -0.05 6.13
N ALA A 156 6.89 -0.94 7.07
CA ALA A 156 7.85 -2.03 6.87
C ALA A 156 7.42 -2.96 5.72
N VAL A 157 6.14 -3.34 5.67
CA VAL A 157 5.57 -4.16 4.59
C VAL A 157 5.65 -3.44 3.24
N ALA A 158 5.21 -2.18 3.18
CA ALA A 158 5.18 -1.44 1.93
C ALA A 158 6.61 -1.14 1.43
N ASP A 159 7.54 -0.80 2.33
CA ASP A 159 8.92 -0.47 1.96
C ASP A 159 9.71 -1.69 1.48
N HIS A 160 9.47 -2.87 2.08
CA HIS A 160 10.07 -4.11 1.62
C HIS A 160 9.75 -4.39 0.15
N ASN A 161 8.56 -4.00 -0.31
CA ASN A 161 8.14 -4.15 -1.69
C ASN A 161 8.57 -2.98 -2.59
N PHE A 162 8.76 -1.78 -2.05
CA PHE A 162 9.12 -0.59 -2.82
C PHE A 162 10.47 -0.78 -3.51
N ALA A 163 10.48 -0.68 -4.84
CA ALA A 163 11.64 -0.88 -5.71
C ALA A 163 12.23 -2.31 -5.78
N TYR A 164 11.73 -3.26 -4.98
CA TYR A 164 12.17 -4.65 -4.99
C TYR A 164 11.17 -5.61 -5.66
N SER A 165 9.87 -5.33 -5.57
CA SER A 165 8.85 -6.20 -6.17
C SER A 165 8.71 -5.98 -7.69
N PRO A 166 8.98 -7.00 -8.54
CA PRO A 166 8.82 -6.87 -9.99
C PRO A 166 7.39 -6.50 -10.42
N ALA A 167 6.39 -6.80 -9.58
CA ALA A 167 5.00 -6.42 -9.82
C ALA A 167 4.82 -4.89 -9.84
N LEU A 168 5.57 -4.16 -9.01
CA LEU A 168 5.55 -2.69 -8.97
C LEU A 168 6.35 -2.06 -10.12
N GLY A 169 7.37 -2.75 -10.63
CA GLY A 169 8.09 -2.38 -11.85
C GLY A 169 7.34 -2.71 -13.16
N SER A 170 6.20 -3.41 -13.08
CA SER A 170 5.44 -3.79 -14.27
C SER A 170 4.88 -2.58 -15.00
N ALA A 171 4.82 -2.64 -16.34
CA ALA A 171 4.26 -1.57 -17.17
C ALA A 171 2.83 -1.17 -16.76
N GLY A 172 2.04 -2.13 -16.25
CA GLY A 172 0.70 -1.85 -15.72
C GLY A 172 0.72 -1.02 -14.43
N ALA A 173 1.64 -1.30 -13.50
CA ALA A 173 1.77 -0.54 -12.26
C ALA A 173 2.23 0.90 -12.53
N VAL A 174 3.27 1.06 -13.37
CA VAL A 174 3.77 2.37 -13.80
C VAL A 174 2.65 3.18 -14.48
N LYS A 175 1.89 2.56 -15.41
CA LYS A 175 0.75 3.23 -16.07
C LYS A 175 -0.34 3.67 -15.08
N ARG A 176 -0.63 2.89 -14.04
CA ARG A 176 -1.63 3.27 -13.02
C ARG A 176 -1.17 4.49 -12.20
N VAL A 177 0.10 4.53 -11.79
CA VAL A 177 0.67 5.70 -11.10
C VAL A 177 0.61 6.95 -11.99
N ALA A 178 0.96 6.81 -13.27
CA ALA A 178 0.85 7.90 -14.24
C ALA A 178 -0.60 8.36 -14.43
N MET A 179 -1.57 7.43 -14.46
CA MET A 179 -2.99 7.74 -14.58
C MET A 179 -3.52 8.51 -13.35
N LEU A 180 -3.20 8.05 -12.13
CA LEU A 180 -3.53 8.76 -10.90
C LEU A 180 -2.94 10.18 -10.88
N SER A 181 -1.73 10.34 -11.43
CA SER A 181 -1.06 11.64 -11.58
C SER A 181 -1.78 12.55 -12.55
N ARG A 182 -2.11 12.06 -13.76
CA ARG A 182 -2.84 12.82 -14.79
C ARG A 182 -4.22 13.26 -14.30
N MET A 183 -4.89 12.40 -13.53
CA MET A 183 -6.19 12.70 -12.92
C MET A 183 -6.10 13.58 -11.66
N LYS A 184 -4.90 14.05 -11.28
CA LYS A 184 -4.65 14.86 -10.08
C LYS A 184 -5.17 14.22 -8.79
N GLN A 185 -5.13 12.88 -8.70
CA GLN A 185 -5.68 12.14 -7.55
C GLN A 185 -4.68 11.98 -6.41
N LEU A 186 -3.37 12.14 -6.61
CA LEU A 186 -2.37 11.93 -5.55
C LEU A 186 -2.63 12.80 -4.31
N THR A 187 -2.81 14.12 -4.50
CA THR A 187 -3.04 15.04 -3.38
C THR A 187 -4.37 14.75 -2.68
N ALA A 188 -5.39 14.31 -3.43
CA ALA A 188 -6.66 13.89 -2.85
C ALA A 188 -6.52 12.59 -2.03
N LEU A 189 -5.72 11.63 -2.49
CA LEU A 189 -5.44 10.39 -1.77
C LEU A 189 -4.63 10.65 -0.49
N VAL A 190 -3.55 11.45 -0.58
CA VAL A 190 -2.75 11.89 0.58
C VAL A 190 -3.66 12.57 1.61
N GLY A 191 -4.47 13.54 1.16
CA GLY A 191 -5.39 14.26 2.03
C GLY A 191 -6.42 13.34 2.69
N TRP A 192 -7.04 12.44 1.93
CA TRP A 192 -8.09 11.55 2.41
C TRP A 192 -7.61 10.50 3.42
N TYR A 193 -6.48 9.85 3.14
CA TYR A 193 -5.96 8.81 4.02
C TYR A 193 -5.25 9.37 5.27
N SER A 194 -4.90 10.67 5.25
CA SER A 194 -4.41 11.38 6.44
C SER A 194 -5.50 11.69 7.47
N LEU A 195 -6.79 11.58 7.11
CA LEU A 195 -7.90 11.81 8.03
C LEU A 195 -8.09 10.63 8.98
#